data_AF-A0A7J8ETA9-F1
#
_entry.id   AF-A0A7J8ETA9-F1
#
_cell.length_a   1.000
_cell.length_b   1.000
_cell.length_c   1.000
_cell.angle_alpha   90.00
_cell.angle_beta   90.00
_cell.angle_gamma   90.00
#
_symmetry.space_group_name_H-M   'P 1'
#
loop_
_entity.id
_entity.type
_entity.pdbx_description
1 polymer ?
#
loop_
_entity_poly.entity_id
_entity_poly.type
_entity_poly.pdbx_seq_one_letter_code
_entity_poly.pdbx_strand_id
1 'polypeptide(L)'
;MKKIDSMLNDNRKRLLLNLHLDQSFKNALESFPELTIITRDSKAKSGGSSISKIKMNGKTYNKKTLRTSKTTTKSAQEFAVDPEKIQLYSLYHSLHHYKYHVYLICKDEISSVQKKNEDLGQEEIVQLCMKNVKWVEDLFEKFGELLNHVQQKCS
;
A
#
# COMPACT_ATOMS: atom_id res chain seq x y z
N MET A 1 7.34 4.83 16.52
CA MET A 1 7.10 5.40 15.16
C MET A 1 8.37 5.58 14.32
N LYS A 2 9.41 6.29 14.80
CA LYS A 2 10.65 6.55 14.00
C LYS A 2 11.28 5.28 13.40
N LYS A 3 11.24 4.15 14.10
CA LYS A 3 11.76 2.86 13.60
C LYS A 3 11.00 2.35 12.37
N ILE A 4 9.66 2.33 12.41
CA ILE A 4 8.83 1.93 11.27
C ILE A 4 9.07 2.87 10.09
N ASP A 5 9.11 4.18 10.33
CA ASP A 5 9.37 5.17 9.28
C ASP A 5 10.73 4.93 8.61
N SER A 6 11.79 4.65 9.38
CA SER A 6 13.10 4.29 8.83
C SER A 6 13.00 3.02 7.99
N MET A 7 12.42 1.95 8.54
CA MET A 7 12.31 0.67 7.85
C MET A 7 11.57 0.79 6.52
N LEU A 8 10.47 1.54 6.47
CA LEU A 8 9.75 1.82 5.22
C LEU A 8 10.59 2.62 4.23
N ASN A 9 11.32 3.63 4.70
CA ASN A 9 12.18 4.46 3.85
C ASN A 9 13.34 3.65 3.25
N ASP A 10 14.02 2.87 4.08
CA ASP A 10 15.22 2.12 3.70
C ASP A 10 14.87 1.02 2.69
N ASN A 11 13.75 0.31 2.90
CA ASN A 11 13.28 -0.72 1.97
C ASN A 11 12.80 -0.13 0.64
N ARG A 12 12.14 1.03 0.64
CA ARG A 12 11.76 1.73 -0.60
C ARG A 12 12.99 2.17 -1.40
N LYS A 13 14.00 2.74 -0.73
CA LYS A 13 15.26 3.12 -1.38
C LYS A 13 15.94 1.93 -2.04
N ARG A 14 15.96 0.78 -1.36
CA ARG A 14 16.53 -0.47 -1.89
C ARG A 14 15.82 -0.94 -3.16
N LEU A 15 14.48 -0.97 -3.17
CA LEU A 15 13.71 -1.34 -4.36
C LEU A 15 13.95 -0.37 -5.52
N LEU A 16 14.07 0.93 -5.24
CA LEU A 16 14.33 1.95 -6.27
C LEU A 16 15.65 1.74 -7.01
N LEU A 17 16.65 1.08 -6.41
CA LEU A 17 17.89 0.75 -7.11
C LEU A 17 17.67 -0.25 -8.26
N ASN A 18 16.67 -1.12 -8.11
CA ASN A 18 16.32 -2.17 -9.08
C ASN A 18 15.15 -1.79 -9.99
N LEU A 19 14.59 -0.57 -9.82
CA LEU A 19 13.46 -0.06 -10.58
C LEU A 19 13.87 1.15 -11.41
N HIS A 20 13.44 1.19 -12.67
CA HIS A 20 13.46 2.41 -13.46
C HIS A 20 12.03 2.91 -13.55
N LEU A 21 11.75 4.00 -12.83
CA LEU A 21 10.45 4.65 -12.80
C LEU A 21 10.56 5.97 -13.55
N ASP A 22 9.76 6.12 -14.61
CA ASP A 22 9.52 7.45 -15.14
C ASP A 22 8.75 8.29 -14.10
N GLN A 23 8.89 9.61 -14.22
CA GLN A 23 8.33 10.53 -13.23
C GLN A 23 6.81 10.44 -13.14
N SER A 24 6.12 10.16 -14.24
CA SER A 24 4.65 10.09 -14.26
C SER A 24 4.15 8.84 -13.54
N PHE A 25 4.78 7.69 -13.78
CA PHE A 25 4.44 6.44 -13.12
C PHE A 25 4.80 6.47 -11.64
N LYS A 26 5.97 7.02 -11.28
CA LYS A 26 6.34 7.25 -9.87
C LYS A 26 5.30 8.11 -9.16
N ASN A 27 4.89 9.23 -9.77
CA ASN A 27 3.89 10.10 -9.17
C ASN A 27 2.55 9.36 -8.95
N ALA A 28 2.16 8.49 -9.89
CA ALA A 28 0.94 7.70 -9.75
C ALA A 28 1.05 6.66 -8.61
N LEU A 29 2.15 5.89 -8.59
CA LEU A 29 2.48 4.91 -7.52
C LEU A 29 2.48 5.53 -6.12
N GLU A 30 2.76 6.83 -6.01
CA GLU A 30 2.86 7.53 -4.73
C GLU A 30 1.63 8.36 -4.37
N SER A 31 0.66 8.48 -5.28
CA SER A 31 -0.55 9.29 -5.10
C SER A 31 -1.79 8.43 -4.85
N PHE A 32 -1.88 7.30 -5.53
CA PHE A 32 -3.05 6.43 -5.57
C PHE A 32 -2.84 5.22 -4.64
N PRO A 33 -3.64 5.06 -3.58
CA PRO A 33 -3.41 4.01 -2.57
C PRO A 33 -3.84 2.62 -3.02
N GLU A 34 -4.43 2.45 -4.20
CA GLU A 34 -4.86 1.14 -4.70
C GLU A 34 -4.16 0.82 -6.01
N LEU A 35 -3.77 -0.43 -6.18
CA LEU A 35 -3.05 -0.94 -7.33
C LEU A 35 -3.74 -2.21 -7.83
N THR A 36 -3.96 -2.31 -9.14
CA THR A 36 -4.49 -3.52 -9.78
C THR A 36 -3.58 -3.93 -10.92
N ILE A 37 -3.12 -5.19 -10.91
CA ILE A 37 -2.34 -5.78 -12.00
C ILE A 37 -3.31 -6.29 -13.06
N ILE A 38 -3.09 -5.91 -14.31
CA ILE A 38 -3.85 -6.35 -15.47
C ILE A 38 -2.88 -7.10 -16.38
N THR A 39 -2.91 -8.43 -16.27
CA THR A 39 -2.19 -9.32 -17.19
C THR A 39 -3.13 -9.69 -18.32
N ARG A 40 -2.76 -9.36 -19.56
CA ARG A 40 -3.50 -9.83 -20.74
C ARG A 40 -2.71 -10.97 -21.38
N ASP A 41 -3.27 -12.17 -21.33
CA ASP A 41 -2.76 -13.31 -22.09
C ASP A 41 -3.08 -13.07 -23.57
N SER A 42 -2.19 -12.39 -24.28
CA SER A 42 -2.26 -12.27 -25.73
C SER A 42 -2.00 -13.65 -26.35
N LYS A 43 -3.01 -14.52 -26.45
CA LYS A 43 -2.99 -15.67 -27.35
C LYS A 43 -3.11 -15.18 -28.80
N ALA A 44 -2.12 -14.41 -29.26
CA ALA A 44 -1.97 -14.07 -30.67
C ALA A 44 -0.98 -15.08 -31.29
N LYS A 45 -1.37 -15.67 -32.44
CA LYS A 45 -0.59 -16.63 -33.24
C LYS A 45 0.65 -16.02 -33.92
N SER A 46 1.24 -14.98 -33.33
CA SER A 46 2.42 -14.28 -33.82
C SER A 46 3.14 -13.76 -32.57
N GLY A 47 4.43 -14.06 -32.43
CA GLY A 47 5.25 -13.94 -31.22
C GLY A 47 5.39 -12.53 -30.60
N GLY A 48 4.28 -11.90 -30.24
CA GLY A 48 4.24 -10.64 -29.51
C GLY A 48 4.42 -10.87 -28.00
N SER A 49 5.33 -10.11 -27.40
CA SER A 49 5.57 -10.09 -25.95
C SER A 49 4.29 -9.78 -25.17
N SER A 50 4.00 -10.54 -24.12
CA SER A 50 2.90 -10.27 -23.19
C SER A 50 3.07 -8.89 -22.55
N ILE A 51 2.18 -7.96 -22.83
CA ILE A 51 2.19 -6.63 -22.21
C ILE A 51 1.40 -6.72 -20.90
N SER A 52 2.09 -6.53 -19.79
CA SER A 52 1.45 -6.35 -18.50
C SER A 52 1.17 -4.89 -18.23
N LYS A 53 0.06 -4.60 -17.57
CA LYS A 53 -0.32 -3.24 -17.16
C LYS A 53 -0.57 -3.17 -15.67
N ILE A 54 -0.30 -2.02 -15.09
CA ILE A 54 -0.71 -1.70 -13.72
C ILE A 54 -1.67 -0.52 -13.78
N LYS A 55 -2.82 -0.69 -13.13
CA LYS A 55 -3.85 0.34 -12.94
C LYS A 55 -3.76 0.90 -11.53
N MET A 56 -3.61 2.22 -11.43
CA MET A 56 -3.62 2.98 -10.19
C MET A 56 -5.03 3.50 -9.91
N ASN A 57 -5.55 3.20 -8.71
CA ASN A 57 -6.92 3.44 -8.29
C ASN A 57 -6.99 4.08 -6.89
N GLY A 58 -8.22 4.31 -6.43
CA GLY A 58 -8.48 4.86 -5.10
C GLY A 58 -8.39 6.38 -5.04
N LYS A 59 -8.91 6.95 -3.95
CA LYS A 59 -8.85 8.40 -3.73
C LYS A 59 -7.49 8.77 -3.16
N THR A 60 -6.87 9.80 -3.74
CA THR A 60 -5.65 10.38 -3.17
C THR A 60 -5.88 10.85 -1.74
N TYR A 61 -4.83 10.92 -0.94
CA TYR A 61 -4.92 11.31 0.46
C TYR A 61 -3.76 12.24 0.85
N ASN A 62 -3.98 13.01 1.90
CA ASN A 62 -2.95 13.88 2.45
C ASN A 62 -1.92 13.02 3.21
N LYS A 63 -0.66 13.00 2.77
CA LYS A 63 0.40 12.16 3.36
C LYS A 63 0.75 12.51 4.82
N LYS A 64 0.39 13.71 5.30
CA LYS A 64 0.60 14.14 6.70
C LYS A 64 -0.56 13.72 7.60
N THR A 65 -1.80 13.95 7.16
CA THR A 65 -3.00 13.72 7.99
C THR A 65 -3.66 12.37 7.73
N LEU A 66 -3.23 11.66 6.68
CA LEU A 66 -3.79 10.39 6.18
C LEU A 66 -5.28 10.46 5.79
N ARG A 67 -5.86 11.67 5.73
CA ARG A 67 -7.24 11.87 5.33
C ARG A 67 -7.36 11.85 3.80
N THR A 68 -8.37 11.12 3.31
CA THR A 68 -8.73 11.09 1.89
C THR A 68 -9.12 12.49 1.40
N SER A 69 -8.64 12.87 0.22
CA SER A 69 -9.02 14.12 -0.43
C SER A 69 -10.50 14.08 -0.83
N LYS A 70 -11.24 15.16 -0.51
CA LYS A 70 -12.63 15.35 -0.96
C LYS A 70 -12.71 15.67 -2.45
N THR A 71 -11.64 16.26 -3.00
CA THR A 71 -11.52 16.69 -4.39
C THR A 71 -10.63 15.69 -5.12
N THR A 72 -11.21 14.63 -5.68
CA THR A 72 -10.50 13.87 -6.71
C THR A 72 -11.46 13.33 -7.75
N THR A 73 -11.49 14.00 -8.89
CA THR A 73 -12.11 13.59 -10.16
C THR A 73 -11.02 13.12 -11.13
N LYS A 74 -9.95 12.47 -10.64
CA LYS A 74 -8.94 11.87 -11.52
C LYS A 74 -9.30 10.40 -11.72
N SER A 75 -9.60 10.06 -12.96
CA SER A 75 -9.78 8.69 -13.44
C SER A 75 -8.55 7.84 -13.10
N ALA A 76 -8.79 6.54 -12.94
CA ALA A 76 -7.72 5.56 -12.80
C ALA A 76 -6.67 5.70 -13.91
N GLN A 77 -5.40 5.55 -13.57
CA GLN A 77 -4.29 5.66 -14.53
C GLN A 77 -3.69 4.29 -14.80
N GLU A 78 -3.49 3.96 -16.08
CA GLU A 78 -2.89 2.68 -16.50
C GLU A 78 -1.51 2.90 -17.10
N PHE A 79 -0.56 2.07 -16.68
CA PHE A 79 0.83 2.09 -17.15
C PHE A 79 1.21 0.72 -17.67
N ALA A 80 1.77 0.65 -18.88
CA ALA A 80 2.40 -0.56 -19.37
C ALA A 80 3.72 -0.77 -18.61
N VAL A 81 3.96 -1.98 -18.13
CA VAL A 81 5.12 -2.32 -17.33
C VAL A 81 5.77 -3.60 -17.81
N ASP A 82 7.06 -3.72 -17.52
CA ASP A 82 7.81 -4.95 -17.63
C ASP A 82 7.20 -6.02 -16.70
N PRO A 83 6.72 -7.17 -17.24
CA PRO A 83 6.15 -8.26 -16.45
C PRO A 83 7.09 -8.77 -15.35
N GLU A 84 8.40 -8.77 -15.59
CA GLU A 84 9.40 -9.26 -14.64
C GLU A 84 9.53 -8.33 -13.42
N LYS A 85 9.18 -7.05 -13.57
CA LYS A 85 9.31 -6.02 -12.53
C LYS A 85 8.01 -5.73 -11.79
N ILE A 86 6.88 -6.34 -12.18
CA ILE A 86 5.57 -6.11 -11.54
C ILE A 86 5.64 -6.24 -10.03
N GLN A 87 6.26 -7.31 -9.53
CA GLN A 87 6.34 -7.57 -8.10
C GLN A 87 7.13 -6.48 -7.36
N LEU A 88 8.18 -5.93 -7.98
CA LEU A 88 8.95 -4.82 -7.41
C LEU A 88 8.10 -3.54 -7.32
N TYR A 89 7.30 -3.24 -8.35
CA TYR A 89 6.37 -2.10 -8.32
C TYR A 89 5.30 -2.26 -7.23
N SER A 90 4.72 -3.46 -7.09
CA SER A 90 3.73 -3.76 -6.05
C SER A 90 4.30 -3.64 -4.63
N LEU A 91 5.54 -4.10 -4.41
CA LEU A 91 6.22 -3.96 -3.13
C LEU A 91 6.55 -2.50 -2.82
N TYR A 92 7.03 -1.74 -3.81
CA TYR A 92 7.30 -0.31 -3.65
C TYR A 92 6.03 0.44 -3.25
N HIS A 93 4.93 0.18 -3.95
CA HIS A 93 3.61 0.75 -3.68
C HIS A 93 3.11 0.40 -2.27
N SER A 94 3.18 -0.88 -1.89
CA SER A 94 2.77 -1.37 -0.57
C SER A 94 3.54 -0.68 0.56
N LEU A 95 4.87 -0.55 0.43
CA LEU A 95 5.68 0.18 1.40
C LEU A 95 5.35 1.67 1.44
N HIS A 96 5.07 2.29 0.29
CA HIS A 96 4.73 3.71 0.22
C HIS A 96 3.42 4.00 0.96
N HIS A 97 2.43 3.14 0.79
CA HIS A 97 1.09 3.31 1.33
C HIS A 97 0.84 2.58 2.66
N TYR A 98 1.82 1.85 3.19
CA TYR A 98 1.69 1.07 4.42
C TYR A 98 1.03 1.85 5.57
N LYS A 99 1.54 3.05 5.90
CA LYS A 99 0.98 3.87 6.99
C LYS A 99 -0.46 4.28 6.75
N TYR A 100 -0.82 4.52 5.49
CA TYR A 100 -2.18 4.89 5.12
C TYR A 100 -3.13 3.70 5.31
N HIS A 101 -2.75 2.52 4.84
CA HIS A 101 -3.56 1.32 5.03
C HIS A 101 -3.68 0.92 6.51
N VAL A 102 -2.60 1.01 7.29
CA VAL A 102 -2.65 0.79 8.75
C VAL A 102 -3.58 1.81 9.40
N TYR A 103 -3.53 3.09 9.01
CA TYR A 103 -4.46 4.09 9.52
C TYR A 103 -5.93 3.74 9.23
N LEU A 104 -6.25 3.24 8.03
CA LEU A 104 -7.60 2.78 7.70
C LEU A 104 -8.02 1.59 8.57
N ILE A 105 -7.15 0.59 8.72
CA ILE A 105 -7.41 -0.58 9.57
C ILE A 105 -7.66 -0.15 11.02
N CYS A 106 -6.83 0.74 11.57
CA CYS A 106 -7.02 1.26 12.92
C CYS A 106 -8.31 2.07 13.05
N LYS A 107 -8.65 2.88 12.04
CA LYS A 107 -9.90 3.66 12.03
C LYS A 107 -11.13 2.75 12.03
N ASP A 108 -11.09 1.66 11.28
CA ASP A 108 -12.17 0.68 11.21
C ASP A 108 -12.30 -0.09 12.54
N GLU A 109 -11.18 -0.48 13.15
CA GLU A 109 -11.18 -1.13 14.48
C GLU A 109 -11.75 -0.20 15.55
N ILE A 110 -11.29 1.05 15.62
CA ILE A 110 -11.83 2.07 16.54
C ILE A 110 -13.35 2.23 16.33
N SER A 111 -13.79 2.30 15.07
CA SER A 111 -15.22 2.44 14.76
C SER A 111 -16.02 1.21 15.17
N SER A 112 -15.46 0.00 15.03
CA SER A 112 -16.06 -1.27 15.42
C SER A 112 -16.21 -1.39 16.93
N VAL A 113 -15.17 -1.01 17.68
CA VAL A 113 -15.18 -1.03 19.15
C VAL A 113 -16.11 0.05 19.71
N GLN A 114 -16.08 1.28 19.17
CA GLN A 114 -16.95 2.37 19.62
C GLN A 114 -18.44 2.02 19.50
N LYS A 115 -18.86 1.35 18.42
CA LYS A 115 -20.26 0.93 18.22
C LYS A 115 -20.79 0.01 19.32
N LYS A 116 -19.92 -0.67 20.05
CA LYS A 116 -20.28 -1.59 21.14
C LYS A 116 -20.12 -0.95 22.52
N ASN A 117 -19.54 0.25 22.58
CA ASN A 117 -19.14 0.95 23.79
C ASN A 117 -19.37 2.46 23.59
N GLU A 118 -20.62 2.85 23.35
CA GLU A 118 -20.98 4.23 22.97
C GLU A 118 -20.76 5.24 24.10
N ASP A 119 -20.71 4.78 25.34
CA ASP A 119 -20.48 5.54 26.57
C ASP A 119 -19.01 5.87 26.82
N LEU A 120 -18.08 5.14 26.19
CA LEU A 120 -16.66 5.32 26.39
C LEU A 120 -16.08 6.46 25.54
N GLY A 121 -15.12 7.18 26.14
CA GLY A 121 -14.32 8.19 25.47
C GLY A 121 -13.28 7.60 24.52
N GLN A 122 -12.69 8.46 23.69
CA GLN A 122 -11.76 8.03 22.64
C GLN A 122 -10.51 7.30 23.18
N GLU A 123 -9.97 7.73 24.31
CA GLU A 123 -8.80 7.09 24.91
C GLU A 123 -9.11 5.66 25.37
N GLU A 124 -10.27 5.45 26.02
CA GLU A 124 -10.71 4.14 26.49
C GLU A 124 -10.97 3.19 25.32
N ILE A 125 -11.57 3.68 24.23
CA ILE A 125 -11.74 2.91 23.00
C ILE A 125 -10.39 2.48 22.42
N VAL A 126 -9.41 3.37 22.35
CA VAL A 126 -8.06 3.04 21.88
C VAL A 126 -7.42 1.99 22.79
N GLN A 127 -7.55 2.13 24.11
CA GLN A 127 -7.04 1.14 25.05
C GLN A 127 -7.69 -0.24 24.85
N LEU A 128 -9.00 -0.31 24.60
CA LEU A 128 -9.70 -1.55 24.28
C LEU A 128 -9.19 -2.19 22.98
N CYS A 129 -8.96 -1.39 21.93
CA CYS A 129 -8.35 -1.89 20.69
C CYS A 129 -6.97 -2.49 20.97
N MET A 130 -6.14 -1.81 21.77
CA MET A 130 -4.79 -2.28 22.12
C MET A 130 -4.78 -3.52 23.01
N LYS A 131 -5.87 -3.81 23.74
CA LYS A 131 -6.04 -5.06 24.50
C LYS A 131 -6.37 -6.26 23.62
N ASN A 132 -6.80 -6.04 22.37
CA ASN A 132 -6.98 -7.11 21.39
C ASN A 132 -5.62 -7.56 20.86
N VAL A 133 -4.91 -8.37 21.66
CA VAL A 133 -3.55 -8.85 21.35
C VAL A 133 -3.48 -9.50 19.97
N LYS A 134 -4.45 -10.33 19.63
CA LYS A 134 -4.52 -10.99 18.32
C LYS A 134 -4.51 -9.97 17.17
N TRP A 135 -5.36 -8.95 17.24
CA TRP A 135 -5.41 -7.91 16.20
C TRP A 135 -4.10 -7.12 16.10
N VAL A 136 -3.48 -6.80 17.24
CA VAL A 136 -2.18 -6.12 17.28
C VAL A 136 -1.09 -7.00 16.67
N GLU A 137 -1.03 -8.28 17.01
CA GLU A 137 -0.09 -9.24 16.45
C GLU A 137 -0.28 -9.41 14.94
N ASP A 138 -1.53 -9.54 14.47
CA ASP A 138 -1.85 -9.63 13.03
C ASP A 138 -1.34 -8.39 12.25
N LEU A 139 -1.33 -7.20 12.85
CA LEU A 139 -0.75 -5.99 12.24
C LEU A 139 0.78 -6.07 12.13
N PHE A 140 1.45 -6.59 13.15
CA PHE A 140 2.90 -6.77 13.15
C PHE A 140 3.33 -7.88 12.20
N GLU A 141 2.59 -8.99 12.14
CA GLU A 141 2.84 -10.10 11.23
C GLU A 141 2.77 -9.63 9.77
N LYS A 142 1.68 -8.96 9.38
CA LYS A 142 1.54 -8.38 8.03
C LYS A 142 2.67 -7.41 7.68
N PHE A 143 3.18 -6.66 8.66
CA PHE A 143 4.34 -5.80 8.43
C PHE A 143 5.62 -6.61 8.22
N GLY A 144 5.85 -7.63 9.05
CA GLY A 144 6.98 -8.54 8.92
C GLY A 144 7.00 -9.26 7.57
N GLU A 145 5.85 -9.78 7.14
CA GLU A 145 5.67 -10.40 5.83
C GLU A 145 6.02 -9.44 4.68
N LEU A 146 5.53 -8.20 4.74
CA LEU A 146 5.85 -7.19 3.74
C LEU A 146 7.36 -6.95 3.64
N LEU A 147 8.06 -6.83 4.77
CA LEU A 147 9.50 -6.63 4.78
C LEU A 147 10.26 -7.87 4.28
N ASN A 148 9.81 -9.06 4.64
CA ASN A 148 10.39 -10.33 4.17
C ASN A 148 10.29 -10.43 2.63
N HIS A 149 9.13 -10.11 2.05
CA HIS A 149 8.98 -10.10 0.59
C HIS A 149 9.93 -9.11 -0.10
N VAL A 150 10.21 -7.96 0.51
CA VAL A 150 11.20 -7.01 -0.03
C VAL A 150 12.60 -7.58 0.03
N GLN A 151 12.98 -8.22 1.15
CA GLN A 151 14.28 -8.85 1.31
C GLN A 151 14.50 -9.95 0.27
N GLN A 152 13.52 -10.82 0.04
CA GLN A 152 13.60 -11.90 -0.95
C GLN A 152 13.78 -11.40 -2.40
N LYS A 153 13.33 -10.18 -2.71
CA LYS A 153 13.45 -9.59 -4.05
C LYS A 153 14.66 -8.68 -4.24
N CYS A 154 15.33 -8.32 -3.16
CA CYS A 154 16.52 -7.46 -3.18
C CYS A 154 17.78 -8.16 -2.65
N SER A 155 17.73 -9.48 -2.42
CA SER A 155 18.88 -10.33 -2.10
C SER A 155 19.61 -10.70 -3.39
#